data_AF-A0A534LYB9-F1
#
_entry.id   AF-A0A534LYB9-F1
#
_cell.length_a   1.000
_cell.length_b   1.000
_cell.length_c   1.000
_cell.angle_alpha   90.00
_cell.angle_beta   90.00
_cell.angle_gamma   90.00
#
_symmetry.space_group_name_H-M   'P 1'
#
loop_
_entity.id
_entity.type
_entity.pdbx_description
1 polymer ?
#
loop_
_entity_poly.entity_id
_entity_poly.type
_entity_poly.pdbx_seq_one_letter_code
_entity_poly.pdbx_strand_id
1 'polypeptide(L)'
;MPDDVLGAIAATARVIGALILLFFLPGYLLINALYPRKGELDREYDGLYRLTLGLVLSIAVTVFWSFFLNSLGVNEATNLGYVVTPNIAGGLIGLSLAFFAFGWWRGAYPWMAKVHPSLARVPKPGPGELLTEEERDHRVRLQLQELAEKRESLRRAIKDAERRMRMQSAGARSHYEEVRDRSRVELKAIEAKLKQPEEERAAELY
;
A
#
# COMPACT_ATOMS: atom_id res chain seq x y z
N MET A 1 28.27 24.71 -37.91
CA MET A 1 27.96 23.33 -38.35
C MET A 1 27.63 22.40 -37.18
N PRO A 2 28.49 22.13 -36.18
CA PRO A 2 28.07 21.38 -34.98
C PRO A 2 27.19 22.21 -34.02
N ASP A 3 27.41 23.53 -33.94
CA ASP A 3 26.62 24.42 -33.08
C ASP A 3 25.16 24.57 -33.53
N ASP A 4 24.90 24.50 -34.84
CA ASP A 4 23.56 24.59 -35.41
C ASP A 4 22.71 23.35 -35.05
N VAL A 5 23.34 22.18 -35.04
CA VAL A 5 22.68 20.91 -34.69
C VAL A 5 22.39 20.87 -33.18
N LEU A 6 23.35 21.25 -32.34
CA LEU A 6 23.14 21.32 -30.89
C LEU A 6 22.07 22.36 -30.51
N GLY A 7 22.05 23.51 -31.18
CA GLY A 7 21.01 24.52 -31.03
C GLY A 7 19.62 24.01 -31.41
N ALA A 8 19.50 23.29 -32.54
CA ALA A 8 18.24 22.70 -32.98
C ALA A 8 17.74 21.62 -32.02
N ILE A 9 18.62 20.77 -31.50
CA ILE A 9 18.29 19.74 -30.49
C ILE A 9 17.80 20.41 -29.21
N ALA A 10 18.50 21.43 -28.70
CA ALA A 10 18.10 22.14 -27.50
C ALA A 10 16.75 22.84 -27.65
N ALA A 11 16.50 23.49 -28.80
CA ALA A 11 15.20 24.10 -29.09
C ALA A 11 14.08 23.06 -29.13
N THR A 12 14.30 21.93 -29.79
CA THR A 12 13.33 20.83 -29.87
C THR A 12 13.04 20.24 -28.49
N ALA A 13 14.07 19.98 -27.68
CA ALA A 13 13.93 19.48 -26.32
C ALA A 13 13.13 20.45 -25.43
N ARG A 14 13.34 21.77 -25.60
CA ARG A 14 12.59 22.80 -24.88
C ARG A 14 11.10 22.77 -25.24
N VAL A 15 10.76 22.60 -26.52
CA VAL A 15 9.37 22.49 -26.97
C VAL A 15 8.72 21.23 -26.39
N ILE A 16 9.40 20.08 -26.47
CA ILE A 16 8.89 18.82 -25.91
C ILE A 16 8.69 18.95 -24.39
N GLY A 17 9.66 19.53 -23.68
CA GLY A 17 9.56 19.76 -22.24
C GLY A 17 8.40 20.69 -21.88
N ALA A 18 8.16 21.75 -22.66
CA ALA A 18 7.02 22.64 -22.48
C ALA A 18 5.69 21.91 -22.70
N LEU A 19 5.58 21.07 -23.74
CA LEU A 19 4.39 20.26 -23.99
C LEU A 19 4.10 19.30 -22.83
N ILE A 20 5.13 18.61 -22.32
CA ILE A 20 4.98 17.72 -21.16
C ILE A 20 4.53 18.52 -19.93
N LEU A 21 5.14 19.68 -19.67
CA LEU A 21 4.80 20.50 -18.52
C LEU A 21 3.37 21.07 -18.58
N LEU A 22 2.89 21.45 -19.77
CA LEU A 22 1.56 22.01 -19.96
C LEU A 22 0.46 20.92 -19.95
N PHE A 23 0.69 19.82 -20.66
CA PHE A 23 -0.37 18.85 -20.97
C PHE A 23 -0.32 17.58 -20.14
N PHE A 24 0.74 17.33 -19.36
CA PHE A 24 0.88 16.06 -18.66
C PHE A 24 1.29 16.19 -17.20
N LEU A 25 2.42 16.85 -16.94
CA LEU A 25 3.15 16.75 -15.67
C LEU A 25 2.31 17.15 -14.43
N PRO A 26 1.74 18.37 -14.34
CA PRO A 26 1.05 18.80 -13.12
C PRO A 26 -0.22 17.98 -12.87
N GLY A 27 -0.98 17.65 -13.92
CA GLY A 27 -2.21 16.87 -13.77
C GLY A 27 -1.95 15.41 -13.40
N TYR A 28 -0.96 14.77 -14.03
CA TYR A 28 -0.59 13.39 -13.70
C TYR A 28 -0.05 13.25 -12.27
N LEU A 29 0.76 14.22 -11.81
CA LEU A 29 1.26 14.25 -10.44
C LEU A 29 0.14 14.49 -9.43
N LEU A 30 -0.83 15.36 -9.76
CA LEU A 30 -2.00 15.59 -8.92
C LEU A 30 -2.87 14.33 -8.79
N ILE A 31 -3.13 13.61 -9.88
CA ILE A 31 -3.88 12.34 -9.83
C ILE A 31 -3.14 11.31 -8.97
N ASN A 32 -1.83 11.15 -9.14
CA ASN A 32 -1.06 10.24 -8.31
C ASN A 32 -1.07 10.65 -6.83
N ALA A 33 -1.17 11.94 -6.55
CA ALA A 33 -1.27 12.42 -5.17
C ALA A 33 -2.66 12.19 -4.56
N LEU A 34 -3.72 12.36 -5.34
CA LEU A 34 -5.10 12.08 -4.92
C LEU A 34 -5.32 10.58 -4.71
N TYR A 35 -4.89 9.77 -5.68
CA TYR A 35 -5.04 8.32 -5.72
C TYR A 35 -3.67 7.64 -5.69
N PRO A 36 -3.03 7.51 -4.51
CA PRO A 36 -1.69 6.95 -4.40
C PRO A 36 -1.63 5.45 -4.72
N ARG A 37 -2.74 4.70 -4.70
CA ARG A 37 -2.69 3.24 -4.82
C ARG A 37 -3.06 2.72 -6.19
N LYS A 38 -2.29 1.76 -6.67
CA LYS A 38 -2.62 1.04 -7.90
C LYS A 38 -3.96 0.32 -7.74
N GLY A 39 -4.91 0.62 -8.62
CA GLY A 39 -6.24 0.01 -8.64
C GLY A 39 -7.33 0.72 -7.84
N GLU A 40 -7.08 1.94 -7.33
CA GLU A 40 -8.09 2.75 -6.62
C GLU A 40 -9.18 3.33 -7.55
N LEU A 41 -8.82 3.68 -8.79
CA LEU A 41 -9.77 4.25 -9.76
C LEU A 41 -10.55 3.15 -10.47
N ASP A 42 -9.83 2.14 -10.93
CA ASP A 42 -10.39 0.92 -11.51
C ASP A 42 -9.37 -0.21 -11.41
N ARG A 43 -9.81 -1.44 -11.19
CA ARG A 43 -8.91 -2.57 -10.96
C ARG A 43 -8.24 -3.06 -12.25
N GLU A 44 -8.89 -2.90 -13.39
CA GLU A 44 -8.40 -3.40 -14.69
C GLU A 44 -7.69 -2.31 -15.51
N TYR A 45 -8.20 -1.07 -15.50
CA TYR A 45 -7.68 0.00 -16.36
C TYR A 45 -7.07 1.19 -15.60
N ASP A 46 -6.64 1.02 -14.35
CA ASP A 46 -6.08 2.08 -13.49
C ASP A 46 -5.04 2.96 -14.22
N GLY A 47 -4.12 2.33 -14.95
CA GLY A 47 -3.06 3.05 -15.67
C GLY A 47 -3.61 3.97 -16.78
N LEU A 48 -4.61 3.50 -17.53
CA LEU A 48 -5.24 4.27 -18.60
C LEU A 48 -6.09 5.42 -18.03
N TYR A 49 -6.83 5.17 -16.95
CA TYR A 49 -7.60 6.21 -16.28
C TYR A 49 -6.70 7.29 -15.68
N ARG A 50 -5.61 6.90 -15.00
CA ARG A 50 -4.64 7.88 -14.48
C ARG A 50 -4.02 8.74 -15.57
N LEU A 51 -3.73 8.14 -16.72
CA LEU A 51 -3.13 8.86 -17.85
C LEU A 51 -4.13 9.84 -18.47
N THR A 52 -5.34 9.38 -18.75
CA THR A 52 -6.39 10.21 -19.38
C THR A 52 -6.86 11.32 -18.44
N LEU A 53 -7.17 10.99 -17.18
CA LEU A 53 -7.52 11.99 -16.16
C LEU A 53 -6.36 12.94 -15.88
N GLY A 54 -5.12 12.43 -15.85
CA GLY A 54 -3.93 13.25 -15.67
C GLY A 54 -3.78 14.30 -16.77
N LEU A 55 -4.04 13.93 -18.03
CA LEU A 55 -3.96 14.85 -19.16
C LEU A 55 -5.04 15.94 -19.09
N VAL A 56 -6.29 15.55 -18.82
CA VAL A 56 -7.41 16.50 -18.66
C VAL A 56 -7.16 17.43 -17.47
N LEU A 57 -6.70 16.89 -16.35
CA LEU A 57 -6.41 17.65 -15.15
C LEU A 57 -5.22 18.60 -15.34
N SER A 58 -4.25 18.25 -16.19
CA SER A 58 -3.12 19.13 -16.52
C SER A 58 -3.58 20.40 -17.22
N ILE A 59 -4.54 20.27 -18.15
CA ILE A 59 -5.16 21.42 -18.82
C ILE A 59 -5.90 22.28 -17.79
N ALA A 60 -6.70 21.66 -16.93
CA ALA A 60 -7.43 22.38 -15.89
C ALA A 60 -6.49 23.15 -14.95
N VAL A 61 -5.43 22.52 -14.44
CA VAL A 61 -4.44 23.17 -13.56
C VAL A 61 -3.76 24.34 -14.26
N THR A 62 -3.39 24.18 -15.53
CA THR A 62 -2.75 25.25 -16.31
C THR A 62 -3.66 26.46 -16.48
N VAL A 63 -4.93 26.23 -16.80
CA VAL A 63 -5.95 27.28 -16.94
C VAL A 63 -6.19 27.98 -15.60
N PHE A 64 -6.39 27.23 -14.51
CA PHE A 64 -6.57 27.79 -13.17
C PHE A 64 -5.36 28.60 -12.72
N TRP A 65 -4.15 28.13 -12.99
CA TRP A 65 -2.93 28.87 -12.67
C TRP A 65 -2.85 30.18 -13.44
N SER A 66 -3.23 30.17 -14.73
CA SER A 66 -3.26 31.38 -15.56
C SER A 66 -4.30 32.39 -15.05
N PHE A 67 -5.48 31.92 -14.61
CA PHE A 67 -6.48 32.77 -13.96
C PHE A 67 -5.98 33.33 -12.63
N PHE A 68 -5.29 32.52 -11.82
CA PHE A 68 -4.69 32.97 -10.58
C PHE A 68 -3.67 34.08 -10.84
N LEU A 69 -2.74 33.91 -11.79
CA LEU A 69 -1.81 34.96 -12.19
C LEU A 69 -2.53 36.22 -12.70
N ASN A 70 -3.60 36.05 -13.48
CA ASN A 70 -4.39 37.18 -13.98
C ASN A 70 -5.09 37.94 -12.84
N SER A 71 -5.54 37.24 -11.79
CA SER A 71 -6.18 37.87 -10.62
C SER A 71 -5.25 38.76 -9.79
N LEU A 72 -3.93 38.59 -9.92
CA LEU A 72 -2.94 39.47 -9.28
C LEU A 72 -2.86 40.87 -9.94
N GLY A 73 -3.61 41.08 -11.02
CA GLY A 73 -3.74 42.37 -11.69
C GLY A 73 -2.52 42.73 -12.54
N VAL A 74 -2.33 44.03 -12.74
CA VAL A 74 -1.22 44.59 -13.50
C VAL A 74 -0.18 45.12 -12.52
N ASN A 75 1.09 44.81 -12.77
CA ASN A 75 2.17 45.34 -11.94
C ASN A 75 2.41 46.82 -12.30
N GLU A 76 2.28 47.71 -11.31
CA GLU A 76 2.44 49.17 -11.47
C GLU A 76 3.85 49.56 -11.96
N ALA A 77 4.88 48.76 -11.67
CA ALA A 77 6.26 49.06 -12.06
C ALA A 77 6.56 48.75 -13.53
N THR A 78 5.88 47.77 -14.14
CA THR A 78 6.15 47.31 -15.51
C THR A 78 4.99 47.56 -16.47
N ASN A 79 3.81 47.96 -15.97
CA ASN A 79 2.56 48.08 -16.73
C ASN A 79 2.17 46.80 -17.49
N LEU A 80 2.69 45.64 -17.07
CA LEU A 80 2.38 44.33 -17.64
C LEU A 80 1.68 43.45 -16.60
N GLY A 81 0.80 42.56 -17.07
CA GLY A 81 0.17 41.54 -16.22
C GLY A 81 1.15 40.43 -15.83
N TYR A 82 0.79 39.65 -14.80
CA TYR A 82 1.62 38.53 -14.32
C TYR A 82 1.56 37.27 -15.20
N VAL A 83 0.70 37.25 -16.23
CA VAL A 83 0.56 36.16 -17.20
C VAL A 83 1.68 36.23 -18.24
N VAL A 84 2.90 35.94 -17.78
CA VAL A 84 4.12 35.91 -18.60
C VAL A 84 4.74 34.52 -18.54
N THR A 85 5.43 34.14 -19.63
CA THR A 85 6.06 32.82 -19.77
C THR A 85 6.87 32.34 -18.55
N PRO A 86 7.76 33.14 -17.93
CA PRO A 86 8.52 32.68 -16.76
C PRO A 86 7.64 32.39 -15.54
N ASN A 87 6.57 33.15 -15.33
CA ASN A 87 5.66 32.96 -14.18
C ASN A 87 4.78 31.72 -14.36
N ILE A 88 4.32 31.48 -15.60
CA ILE A 88 3.55 30.27 -15.93
C ILE A 88 4.45 29.05 -15.77
N ALA A 89 5.64 29.05 -16.39
CA ALA A 89 6.57 27.93 -16.32
C ALA A 89 7.02 27.66 -14.87
N GLY A 90 7.46 28.68 -14.15
CA GLY A 90 7.88 28.56 -12.76
C GLY A 90 6.77 28.06 -11.84
N GLY A 91 5.55 28.56 -12.03
CA GLY A 91 4.39 28.12 -11.26
C GLY A 91 3.99 26.67 -11.54
N LEU A 92 3.96 26.24 -12.80
CA LEU A 92 3.66 24.85 -13.16
C LEU A 92 4.73 23.88 -12.65
N ILE A 93 6.00 24.26 -12.70
CA ILE A 93 7.10 23.47 -12.11
C ILE A 93 6.92 23.39 -10.59
N GLY A 94 6.65 24.51 -9.93
CA GLY A 94 6.42 24.58 -8.49
C GLY A 94 5.23 23.71 -8.05
N LEU A 95 4.10 23.81 -8.75
CA LEU A 95 2.92 22.97 -8.51
C LEU A 95 3.22 21.50 -8.73
N SER A 96 3.95 21.16 -9.80
CA SER A 96 4.35 19.78 -10.09
C SER A 96 5.19 19.20 -8.94
N LEU A 97 6.17 19.96 -8.45
CA LEU A 97 6.98 19.57 -7.29
C LEU A 97 6.16 19.41 -6.02
N ALA A 98 5.21 20.33 -5.77
CA ALA A 98 4.31 20.26 -4.63
C ALA A 98 3.41 19.01 -4.67
N PHE A 99 2.81 18.72 -5.83
CA PHE A 99 1.99 17.52 -6.02
C PHE A 99 2.81 16.24 -5.91
N PHE A 100 4.03 16.24 -6.44
CA PHE A 100 4.94 15.11 -6.27
C PHE A 100 5.28 14.89 -4.78
N ALA A 101 5.64 15.94 -4.04
CA ALA A 101 5.93 15.84 -2.62
C ALA A 101 4.70 15.36 -1.81
N PHE A 102 3.51 15.85 -2.15
CA PHE A 102 2.26 15.42 -1.52
C PHE A 102 1.93 13.96 -1.83
N GLY A 103 2.05 13.54 -3.10
CA GLY A 103 1.84 12.16 -3.50
C GLY A 103 2.87 11.21 -2.89
N TRP A 104 4.12 11.64 -2.79
CA TRP A 104 5.12 10.89 -2.05
C TRP A 104 4.77 10.76 -0.57
N TRP A 105 4.34 11.83 0.09
CA TRP A 105 3.84 11.78 1.48
C TRP A 105 2.66 10.82 1.67
N ARG A 106 1.82 10.66 0.66
CA ARG A 106 0.73 9.68 0.66
C ARG A 106 1.13 8.26 0.22
N GLY A 107 2.38 8.03 -0.16
CA GLY A 107 2.87 6.71 -0.57
C GLY A 107 2.59 6.34 -2.03
N ALA A 108 2.36 7.32 -2.92
CA ALA A 108 2.09 7.09 -4.34
C ALA A 108 3.26 6.47 -5.13
N TYR A 109 4.48 6.56 -4.59
CA TYR A 109 5.72 6.19 -5.27
C TYR A 109 6.47 5.07 -4.53
N PRO A 110 5.99 3.82 -4.56
CA PRO A 110 6.63 2.70 -3.85
C PRO A 110 8.05 2.38 -4.35
N TRP A 111 8.39 2.80 -5.58
CA TRP A 111 9.75 2.67 -6.11
C TRP A 111 10.79 3.51 -5.35
N MET A 112 10.38 4.57 -4.64
CA MET A 112 11.29 5.37 -3.80
C MET A 112 11.84 4.57 -2.62
N ALA A 113 11.16 3.51 -2.17
CA ALA A 113 11.66 2.59 -1.16
C ALA A 113 12.93 1.85 -1.61
N LYS A 114 13.12 1.67 -2.93
CA LYS A 114 14.34 1.07 -3.50
C LYS A 114 15.52 2.04 -3.53
N VAL A 115 15.26 3.34 -3.49
CA VAL A 115 16.30 4.39 -3.50
C VAL A 115 16.87 4.56 -2.09
N HIS A 116 16.01 4.63 -1.09
CA HIS A 116 16.43 4.68 0.31
C HIS A 116 15.31 4.22 1.26
N PRO A 117 15.60 3.40 2.28
CA PRO A 117 14.59 2.84 3.18
C PRO A 117 13.79 3.91 3.97
N SER A 118 14.36 5.09 4.24
CA SER A 118 13.62 6.19 4.90
C SER A 118 12.59 6.89 3.99
N LEU A 119 12.63 6.66 2.67
CA LEU A 119 11.67 7.21 1.72
C LEU A 119 10.48 6.27 1.49
N ALA A 120 10.51 5.08 2.09
CA ALA A 120 9.43 4.11 2.04
C ALA A 120 8.20 4.68 2.77
N ARG A 121 7.12 4.90 2.02
CA ARG A 121 5.82 5.30 2.55
C ARG A 121 4.78 4.34 2.01
N VAL A 122 4.11 3.65 2.92
CA VAL A 122 3.04 2.71 2.56
C VAL A 122 1.72 3.49 2.56
N PRO A 123 0.94 3.45 1.46
CA PRO A 123 -0.34 4.14 1.41
C PRO A 123 -1.33 3.49 2.40
N LYS A 124 -2.06 4.31 3.16
CA LYS A 124 -3.04 3.86 4.18
C LYS A 124 -4.06 2.84 3.64
N PRO A 125 -4.35 1.72 4.33
CA PRO A 125 -5.39 0.73 3.96
C PRO A 125 -6.70 1.38 3.54
N GLY A 126 -7.22 0.94 2.40
CA GLY A 126 -8.49 1.40 1.84
C GLY A 126 -9.66 0.74 2.59
N PRO A 127 -10.87 1.33 2.54
CA PRO A 127 -12.03 0.81 3.26
C PRO A 127 -12.35 -0.66 2.96
N GLY A 128 -12.17 -1.09 1.71
CA GLY A 128 -12.38 -2.49 1.30
C GLY A 128 -11.29 -3.46 1.77
N GLU A 129 -10.06 -2.98 1.96
CA GLU A 129 -8.97 -3.81 2.50
C GLU A 129 -9.05 -3.96 4.01
N LEU A 130 -9.51 -2.92 4.73
CA LEU A 130 -9.78 -3.00 6.16
C LEU A 130 -10.78 -4.12 6.48
N LEU A 131 -11.83 -4.26 5.68
CA LEU A 131 -12.79 -5.36 5.81
C LEU A 131 -12.14 -6.72 5.58
N THR A 132 -11.24 -6.85 4.59
CA THR A 132 -10.54 -8.10 4.35
C THR A 132 -9.48 -8.43 5.40
N GLU A 133 -8.86 -7.43 6.02
CA GLU A 133 -7.94 -7.62 7.16
C GLU A 133 -8.71 -8.05 8.42
N GLU A 134 -9.85 -7.42 8.71
CA GLU A 134 -10.74 -7.84 9.80
C GLU A 134 -11.24 -9.27 9.59
N GLU A 135 -11.63 -9.65 8.37
CA GLU A 135 -12.04 -11.02 8.04
C GLU A 135 -10.89 -12.03 8.14
N ARG A 136 -9.66 -11.62 7.80
CA ARG A 136 -8.47 -12.46 7.97
C ARG A 136 -8.15 -12.65 9.45
N ASP A 137 -8.13 -11.59 10.23
CA ASP A 137 -7.88 -11.65 11.68
C ASP A 137 -8.99 -12.47 12.38
N HIS A 138 -10.24 -12.32 11.96
CA HIS A 138 -11.35 -13.12 12.47
C HIS A 138 -11.18 -14.62 12.17
N ARG A 139 -10.79 -14.99 10.94
CA ARG A 139 -10.50 -16.39 10.58
C ARG A 139 -9.33 -16.96 11.37
N VAL A 140 -8.26 -16.19 11.56
CA VAL A 140 -7.11 -16.62 12.37
C VAL A 140 -7.53 -16.83 13.83
N ARG A 141 -8.33 -15.93 14.40
CA ARG A 141 -8.86 -16.08 15.77
C ARG A 141 -9.73 -17.33 15.92
N LEU A 142 -10.61 -17.61 14.98
CA LEU A 142 -11.44 -18.83 14.99
C LEU A 142 -10.58 -20.09 14.93
N GLN A 143 -9.57 -20.12 14.05
CA GLN A 143 -8.65 -21.26 13.95
C GLN A 143 -7.87 -21.48 15.25
N LEU A 144 -7.41 -20.42 15.91
CA LEU A 144 -6.74 -20.51 17.21
C LEU A 144 -7.66 -21.01 18.31
N GLN A 145 -8.93 -20.57 18.34
CA GLN A 145 -9.93 -21.07 19.29
C GLN A 145 -10.20 -22.57 19.08
N GLU A 146 -10.43 -23.01 17.84
CA GLU A 146 -10.64 -24.43 17.53
C GLU A 146 -9.45 -25.31 17.95
N LEU A 147 -8.21 -24.83 17.70
CA LEU A 147 -7.00 -25.55 18.12
C LEU A 147 -6.88 -25.59 19.65
N ALA A 148 -7.23 -24.51 20.35
CA ALA A 148 -7.23 -24.46 21.81
C ALA A 148 -8.27 -25.39 22.44
N GLU A 149 -9.49 -25.45 21.87
CA GLU A 149 -10.54 -26.37 22.29
C GLU A 149 -10.14 -27.83 22.09
N LYS A 150 -9.57 -28.16 20.93
CA LYS A 150 -9.04 -29.50 20.65
C LYS A 150 -7.90 -29.89 21.59
N ARG A 151 -7.02 -28.95 21.95
CA ARG A 151 -5.95 -29.18 22.93
C ARG A 151 -6.54 -29.55 24.29
N GLU A 152 -7.55 -28.81 24.75
CA GLU A 152 -8.19 -29.06 26.04
C GLU A 152 -8.98 -30.38 26.05
N SER A 153 -9.68 -30.71 24.97
CA SER A 153 -10.43 -31.97 24.86
C SER A 153 -9.49 -33.19 24.88
N LEU A 154 -8.36 -33.13 24.18
CA LEU A 154 -7.35 -34.19 24.19
C LEU A 154 -6.69 -34.35 25.56
N ARG A 155 -6.41 -33.25 26.27
CA ARG A 155 -5.89 -33.30 27.65
C ARG A 155 -6.87 -33.97 28.60
N ARG A 156 -8.17 -33.70 28.47
CA ARG A 156 -9.22 -34.36 29.26
C ARG A 156 -9.32 -35.85 28.92
N ALA A 157 -9.30 -36.21 27.64
CA ALA A 157 -9.33 -37.60 27.19
C ALA A 157 -8.16 -38.42 27.75
N ILE A 158 -6.94 -37.86 27.73
CA ILE A 158 -5.75 -38.50 28.33
C ILE A 158 -5.95 -38.71 29.82
N LYS A 159 -6.40 -37.69 30.56
CA LYS A 159 -6.62 -37.77 32.00
C LYS A 159 -7.69 -38.81 32.37
N ASP A 160 -8.77 -38.88 31.59
CA ASP A 160 -9.85 -39.85 31.79
C ASP A 160 -9.40 -41.28 31.47
N ALA A 161 -8.64 -41.48 30.39
CA ALA A 161 -8.05 -42.77 30.05
C ALA A 161 -7.10 -43.24 31.18
N GLU A 162 -6.20 -42.37 31.65
CA GLU A 162 -5.30 -42.67 32.76
C GLU A 162 -6.05 -42.98 34.07
N ARG A 163 -7.14 -42.25 34.36
CA ARG A 163 -7.99 -42.50 35.53
C ARG A 163 -8.68 -43.88 35.44
N ARG A 164 -9.21 -44.24 34.27
CA ARG A 164 -9.86 -45.55 34.06
C ARG A 164 -8.88 -46.71 34.09
N MET A 165 -7.67 -46.53 33.56
CA MET A 165 -6.58 -47.53 33.64
C MET A 165 -6.24 -47.92 35.08
N ARG A 166 -6.32 -46.97 36.04
CA ARG A 166 -6.04 -47.24 37.46
C ARG A 166 -7.09 -48.11 38.14
N MET A 167 -8.31 -48.16 37.60
CA MET A 167 -9.46 -48.85 38.22
C MET A 167 -9.77 -50.21 37.59
N GLN A 168 -9.10 -50.60 36.51
CA GLN A 168 -9.46 -51.76 35.70
C GLN A 168 -8.45 -52.91 35.80
N SER A 169 -8.92 -54.12 35.54
CA SER A 169 -8.10 -55.34 35.46
C SER A 169 -7.18 -55.31 34.24
N ALA A 170 -6.10 -56.10 34.27
CA ALA A 170 -5.02 -56.06 33.27
C ALA A 170 -5.51 -56.19 31.81
N GLY A 171 -6.56 -56.99 31.56
CA GLY A 171 -7.13 -57.18 30.22
C GLY A 171 -7.92 -55.98 29.66
N ALA A 172 -8.54 -55.16 30.53
CA ALA A 172 -9.26 -53.96 30.11
C ALA A 172 -8.36 -52.71 30.06
N ARG A 173 -7.15 -52.79 30.62
CA ARG A 173 -6.18 -51.69 30.68
C ARG A 173 -5.52 -51.40 29.33
N SER A 174 -5.27 -52.44 28.52
CA SER A 174 -4.66 -52.32 27.18
C SER A 174 -5.46 -51.41 26.25
N HIS A 175 -6.79 -51.50 26.29
CA HIS A 175 -7.66 -50.63 25.49
C HIS A 175 -7.47 -49.14 25.83
N TYR A 176 -7.40 -48.81 27.12
CA TYR A 176 -7.21 -47.42 27.55
C TYR A 176 -5.77 -46.92 27.35
N GLU A 177 -4.77 -47.82 27.31
CA GLU A 177 -3.40 -47.48 26.92
C GLU A 177 -3.32 -47.03 25.47
N GLU A 178 -3.97 -47.75 24.56
CA GLU A 178 -4.02 -47.39 23.14
C GLU A 178 -4.71 -46.05 22.91
N VAL A 179 -5.84 -45.80 23.60
CA VAL A 179 -6.55 -44.52 23.54
C VAL A 179 -5.67 -43.37 24.05
N ARG A 180 -4.99 -43.56 25.19
CA ARG A 180 -4.07 -42.56 25.76
C ARG A 180 -2.94 -42.23 24.78
N ASP A 181 -2.33 -43.25 24.19
CA ASP A 181 -1.17 -43.06 23.32
C ASP A 181 -1.56 -42.39 22.00
N ARG A 182 -2.72 -42.74 21.43
CA ARG A 182 -3.29 -42.01 20.28
C ARG A 182 -3.53 -40.54 20.63
N SER A 183 -4.22 -40.26 21.74
CA SER A 183 -4.50 -38.88 22.15
C SER A 183 -3.23 -38.07 22.45
N ARG A 184 -2.16 -38.70 22.95
CA ARG A 184 -0.85 -38.04 23.15
C ARG A 184 -0.17 -37.66 21.85
N VAL A 185 -0.26 -38.50 20.82
CA VAL A 185 0.29 -38.20 19.48
C VAL A 185 -0.47 -37.03 18.86
N GLU A 186 -1.81 -37.05 18.93
CA GLU A 186 -2.65 -35.96 18.43
C GLU A 186 -2.39 -34.64 19.18
N LEU A 187 -2.22 -34.70 20.50
CA LEU A 187 -1.92 -33.51 21.32
C LEU A 187 -0.60 -32.86 20.88
N LYS A 188 0.46 -33.66 20.66
CA LYS A 188 1.75 -33.14 20.16
C LYS A 188 1.61 -32.48 18.80
N ALA A 189 0.80 -33.05 17.90
CA ALA A 189 0.57 -32.47 16.57
C ALA A 189 -0.15 -31.12 16.66
N ILE A 190 -1.11 -30.97 17.57
CA ILE A 190 -1.81 -29.69 17.78
C ILE A 190 -0.91 -28.66 18.47
N GLU A 191 -0.12 -29.06 19.47
CA GLU A 191 0.84 -28.17 20.12
C GLU A 191 1.91 -27.66 19.14
N ALA A 192 2.37 -28.51 18.20
CA ALA A 192 3.27 -28.08 17.13
C ALA A 192 2.62 -27.05 16.18
N LYS A 193 1.33 -27.23 15.85
CA LYS A 193 0.57 -26.27 15.02
C LYS A 193 0.31 -24.95 15.73
N LEU A 194 0.14 -24.96 17.05
CA LEU A 194 -0.02 -23.74 17.85
C LEU A 194 1.29 -22.95 18.01
N LYS A 195 2.44 -23.64 17.97
CA LYS A 195 3.75 -23.00 18.14
C LYS A 195 4.15 -22.13 16.95
N GLN A 196 3.75 -22.50 15.74
CA GLN A 196 4.03 -21.73 14.51
C GLN A 196 3.51 -20.27 14.57
N PRO A 197 2.23 -20.01 14.86
CA PRO A 197 1.71 -18.63 14.96
C PRO A 197 2.23 -17.86 16.18
N GLU A 198 2.67 -18.53 17.25
CA GLU A 198 3.30 -17.88 18.41
C GLU A 198 4.72 -17.38 18.08
N GLU A 199 5.50 -18.15 17.31
CA GLU A 199 6.83 -17.75 16.85
C GLU A 199 6.77 -16.60 15.84
N GLU A 200 5.79 -16.60 14.93
CA GLU A 200 5.55 -15.48 13.99
C GLU A 200 5.22 -14.18 14.72
N ARG A 201 4.34 -14.22 15.75
CA ARG A 201 4.01 -13.04 16.56
C ARG A 201 5.18 -12.55 17.41
N ALA A 202 6.05 -13.45 17.89
CA ALA A 202 7.23 -13.06 18.66
C ALA A 202 8.29 -12.35 17.78
N ALA A 203 8.35 -12.69 16.48
CA ALA A 203 9.25 -12.05 15.52
C ALA A 203 8.76 -10.67 15.03
N GLU A 204 7.47 -10.36 15.14
CA GLU A 204 6.92 -9.03 14.81
C GLU A 204 7.10 -7.99 15.94
N LEU A 205 7.38 -8.45 17.16
CA LEU A 205 7.51 -7.60 18.36
C LEU A 205 8.96 -7.21 18.70
N TYR A 206 9.95 -7.69 17.95
CA TYR A 206 11.39 -7.40 18.10
C TYR A 206 12.00 -6.91 16.80
#